data_AF-A0A960W445-F1
#
_entry.id   AF-A0A960W445-F1
#
_cell.length_a   1.000
_cell.length_b   1.000
_cell.length_c   1.000
_cell.angle_alpha   90.00
_cell.angle_beta   90.00
_cell.angle_gamma   90.00
#
_symmetry.space_group_name_H-M   'P 1'
#
loop_
_entity.id
_entity.type
_entity.pdbx_description
1 polymer ?
#
loop_
_entity_poly.entity_id
_entity_poly.type
_entity_poly.pdbx_seq_one_letter_code
_entity_poly.pdbx_strand_id
1 'polypeptide(L)'
;MWGTPPQGCADYAFQQHIMKSLKPDTGRSVVLWPHGVLFRDAESEIRKKMIEEDYVDAVIGLGKNLFYNSSMESCLLVCRMKKTKERKGKILFIDAKEELRIERTNAWLEPHHIKKISDAYWKFKNIDGFAKVIGVKFYYLQKYCLAHLFVL
;
A
#
# COMPACT_ATOMS: atom_id res chain seq x y z
N MET A 1 -0.72 -8.92 16.03
CA MET A 1 0.33 -9.43 15.11
C MET A 1 -0.15 -10.78 14.58
N TRP A 2 0.07 -11.03 13.30
CA TRP A 2 -0.87 -11.74 12.42
C TRP A 2 -0.45 -13.16 12.03
N GLY A 3 0.79 -13.56 12.29
CA GLY A 3 1.26 -14.93 12.09
C GLY A 3 2.74 -15.03 11.75
N THR A 4 3.19 -16.24 11.45
CA THR A 4 4.58 -16.53 11.09
C THR A 4 4.81 -16.30 9.59
N PRO A 5 5.70 -15.37 9.20
CA PRO A 5 6.07 -15.18 7.79
C PRO A 5 6.70 -16.44 7.19
N PRO A 6 6.54 -16.69 5.88
CA PRO A 6 7.10 -17.87 5.24
C PRO A 6 8.64 -17.79 5.20
N GLN A 7 9.29 -18.96 5.27
CA GLN A 7 10.73 -19.05 5.17
C GLN A 7 11.22 -18.49 3.82
N GLY A 8 12.26 -17.65 3.86
CA GLY A 8 12.83 -17.02 2.66
C GLY A 8 12.11 -15.75 2.18
N CYS A 9 11.04 -15.30 2.85
CA CYS A 9 10.40 -14.00 2.58
C CYS A 9 10.20 -13.22 3.88
N ALA A 10 10.98 -12.14 4.04
CA ALA A 10 10.99 -11.36 5.28
C ALA A 10 10.03 -10.17 5.27
N ASP A 11 9.31 -9.91 4.17
CA ASP A 11 8.49 -8.70 3.98
C ASP A 11 7.49 -8.51 5.13
N TYR A 12 6.66 -9.52 5.39
CA TYR A 12 5.70 -9.48 6.51
C TYR A 12 6.34 -9.68 7.90
N ALA A 13 7.59 -10.14 7.98
CA ALA A 13 8.34 -10.13 9.24
C ALA A 13 8.65 -8.68 9.64
N PHE A 14 9.24 -7.92 8.72
CA PHE A 14 9.54 -6.51 8.91
C PHE A 14 8.27 -5.66 9.06
N GLN A 15 7.24 -5.90 8.25
CA GLN A 15 5.97 -5.17 8.37
C GLN A 15 5.37 -5.35 9.78
N GLN A 16 5.33 -6.58 10.31
CA GLN A 16 4.83 -6.82 11.66
C GLN A 16 5.73 -6.18 12.73
N HIS A 17 7.05 -6.27 12.57
CA HIS A 17 8.01 -5.63 13.47
C HIS A 17 7.80 -4.11 13.53
N ILE A 18 7.71 -3.44 12.38
CA ILE A 18 7.45 -2.00 12.29
C ILE A 18 6.13 -1.67 13.00
N MET A 19 5.06 -2.39 12.68
CA MET A 19 3.73 -2.16 13.25
C MET A 19 3.71 -2.35 14.76
N LYS A 20 4.45 -3.32 15.29
CA LYS A 20 4.57 -3.56 16.73
C LYS A 20 5.36 -2.46 17.47
N SER A 21 6.29 -1.82 16.78
CA SER A 21 7.13 -0.74 17.32
C SER A 21 6.46 0.64 17.27
N LEU A 22 5.31 0.77 16.59
CA LEU A 22 4.57 2.03 16.55
C LEU A 22 3.92 2.36 17.90
N LYS A 23 3.88 3.66 18.22
CA LYS A 23 3.14 4.17 19.39
C LYS A 23 1.67 3.72 19.31
N PRO A 24 1.12 3.08 20.35
CA PRO A 24 -0.30 2.74 20.40
C PRO A 24 -1.18 3.98 20.14
N ASP A 25 -2.32 3.78 19.47
CA ASP A 25 -3.31 4.80 19.07
C ASP A 25 -2.87 5.88 18.07
N THR A 26 -1.63 6.37 18.11
CA THR A 26 -1.22 7.54 17.28
C THR A 26 -0.23 7.20 16.18
N GLY A 27 0.41 6.03 16.25
CA GLY A 27 1.46 5.62 15.34
C GLY A 27 1.00 5.51 13.88
N ARG A 28 1.91 5.87 12.97
CA ARG A 28 1.75 5.81 11.52
C ARG A 28 3.05 5.34 10.90
N SER A 29 2.97 4.60 9.81
CA SER A 29 4.13 4.23 9.00
C SER A 29 3.81 4.36 7.52
N VAL A 30 4.85 4.60 6.73
CA VAL A 30 4.84 4.46 5.28
C VAL A 30 6.05 3.61 4.95
N VAL A 31 5.83 2.46 4.35
CA VAL A 31 6.91 1.52 4.02
C VAL A 31 6.85 1.19 2.54
N LEU A 32 8.01 1.23 1.91
CA LEU A 32 8.18 0.82 0.53
C LEU A 32 8.35 -0.69 0.46
N TRP A 33 7.52 -1.34 -0.35
CA TRP A 33 7.55 -2.78 -0.58
C TRP A 33 7.56 -3.12 -2.08
N PRO A 34 8.14 -4.25 -2.50
CA PRO A 34 7.81 -4.85 -3.78
C PRO A 34 6.32 -5.20 -3.85
N HIS A 35 5.72 -5.19 -5.04
CA HIS A 35 4.29 -5.51 -5.19
C HIS A 35 3.86 -6.88 -4.63
N GLY A 36 4.79 -7.83 -4.49
CA GLY A 36 4.51 -9.16 -3.94
C GLY A 36 3.75 -9.15 -2.62
N VAL A 37 4.01 -8.17 -1.73
CA VAL A 37 3.32 -8.07 -0.43
C VAL A 37 1.80 -7.90 -0.56
N LEU A 38 1.33 -7.44 -1.72
CA LEU A 38 -0.07 -7.16 -1.99
C LEU A 38 -0.85 -8.42 -2.40
N PHE A 39 -0.19 -9.43 -2.96
CA PHE A 39 -0.89 -10.55 -3.61
C PHE A 39 -0.30 -11.94 -3.34
N ARG A 40 0.91 -12.07 -2.80
CA ARG A 40 1.53 -13.38 -2.56
C ARG A 40 0.63 -14.27 -1.69
N ASP A 41 0.36 -15.48 -2.15
CA ASP A 41 -0.56 -16.42 -1.50
C ASP A 41 -0.04 -16.92 -0.15
N ALA A 42 1.27 -17.19 -0.05
CA ALA A 42 1.92 -17.65 1.18
C ALA A 42 1.79 -16.65 2.35
N GLU A 43 1.47 -15.39 2.06
CA GLU A 43 1.33 -14.30 3.05
C GLU A 43 -0.13 -13.82 3.17
N SER A 44 -1.07 -14.50 2.50
CA SER A 44 -2.48 -14.11 2.40
C SER A 44 -3.18 -14.01 3.77
N GLU A 45 -2.98 -14.98 4.65
CA GLU A 45 -3.58 -14.98 5.99
C GLU A 45 -3.05 -13.85 6.88
N ILE A 46 -1.76 -13.53 6.77
CA ILE A 46 -1.13 -12.42 7.51
C ILE A 46 -1.71 -11.09 7.00
N ARG A 47 -1.75 -10.92 5.67
CA ARG A 47 -2.32 -9.74 5.00
C ARG A 47 -3.79 -9.54 5.35
N LYS A 48 -4.58 -10.62 5.33
CA LYS A 48 -6.00 -10.62 5.69
C LYS A 48 -6.20 -10.04 7.09
N LYS A 49 -5.53 -10.58 8.11
CA LYS A 49 -5.67 -10.09 9.48
C LYS A 49 -5.24 -8.63 9.64
N MET A 50 -4.17 -8.20 8.95
CA MET A 50 -3.76 -6.79 8.94
C MET A 50 -4.85 -5.85 8.39
N ILE A 51 -5.55 -6.29 7.34
CA ILE A 51 -6.67 -5.56 6.74
C ILE A 51 -7.89 -5.56 7.66
N GLU A 52 -8.22 -6.72 8.27
CA GLU A 52 -9.36 -6.88 9.18
C GLU A 52 -9.21 -6.06 10.47
N GLU A 53 -7.99 -5.91 10.98
CA GLU A 53 -7.66 -5.02 12.10
C GLU A 53 -7.66 -3.53 11.71
N ASP A 54 -8.02 -3.20 10.47
CA ASP A 54 -8.21 -1.84 9.94
C ASP A 54 -6.96 -0.95 10.02
N TYR A 55 -5.76 -1.53 9.91
CA TYR A 55 -4.51 -0.77 9.97
C TYR A 55 -4.05 -0.21 8.62
N VAL A 56 -4.40 -0.86 7.51
CA VAL A 56 -3.99 -0.43 6.16
C VAL A 56 -4.77 0.82 5.77
N ASP A 57 -4.14 1.98 5.75
CA ASP A 57 -4.77 3.27 5.51
C ASP A 57 -4.76 3.65 4.03
N ALA A 58 -3.66 3.36 3.33
CA ALA A 58 -3.58 3.48 1.88
C ALA A 58 -2.56 2.52 1.27
N VAL A 59 -2.76 2.19 -0.01
CA VAL A 59 -1.79 1.51 -0.87
C VAL A 59 -1.54 2.39 -2.08
N ILE A 60 -0.29 2.79 -2.30
CA ILE A 60 0.10 3.65 -3.42
C ILE A 60 1.00 2.81 -4.33
N GLY A 61 0.51 2.48 -5.52
CA GLY A 61 1.28 1.75 -6.52
C GLY A 61 2.20 2.70 -7.27
N LEU A 62 3.47 2.31 -7.40
CA LEU A 62 4.50 3.07 -8.10
C LEU A 62 5.03 2.25 -9.28
N GLY A 63 5.38 2.93 -10.35
CA GLY A 63 5.82 2.26 -11.58
C GLY A 63 7.24 1.70 -11.48
N LYS A 64 7.65 1.08 -12.58
CA LYS A 64 8.94 0.38 -12.70
C LYS A 64 10.13 1.34 -12.70
N ASN A 65 11.31 0.79 -12.44
CA ASN A 65 12.61 1.45 -12.63
C ASN A 65 12.83 2.71 -11.78
N LEU A 66 12.08 2.89 -10.69
CA LEU A 66 12.32 3.96 -9.72
C LEU A 66 13.58 3.75 -8.88
N PHE A 67 14.04 2.51 -8.75
CA PHE A 67 15.20 2.16 -7.95
C PHE A 67 16.35 1.76 -8.84
N TYR A 68 17.51 2.38 -8.63
CA TYR A 68 18.72 2.15 -9.42
C TYR A 68 19.19 0.68 -9.42
N ASN A 69 18.80 -0.10 -8.40
CA ASN A 69 19.17 -1.51 -8.22
C ASN A 69 18.04 -2.49 -8.59
N SER A 70 16.87 -2.01 -9.04
CA SER A 70 15.74 -2.88 -9.33
C SER A 70 14.73 -2.26 -10.31
N SER A 71 14.37 -3.02 -11.35
CA SER A 71 13.33 -2.66 -12.31
C SER A 71 11.91 -3.01 -11.83
N MET A 72 11.76 -3.54 -10.62
CA MET A 72 10.47 -4.00 -10.10
C MET A 72 9.50 -2.84 -9.88
N GLU A 73 8.22 -3.12 -10.05
CA GLU A 73 7.17 -2.26 -9.50
C GLU A 73 7.17 -2.36 -7.97
N SER A 74 6.80 -1.26 -7.33
CA SER A 74 6.80 -1.14 -5.88
C SER A 74 5.56 -0.42 -5.40
N CYS A 75 5.23 -0.57 -4.13
CA CYS A 75 4.16 0.19 -3.52
C CYS A 75 4.59 0.81 -2.20
N LEU A 76 3.94 1.91 -1.84
CA LEU A 76 3.96 2.43 -0.49
C LEU A 76 2.74 1.86 0.24
N LEU A 77 2.99 1.12 1.31
CA LEU A 77 1.97 0.68 2.25
C LEU A 77 1.92 1.69 3.40
N VAL A 78 0.82 2.43 3.46
CA VAL A 78 0.56 3.40 4.53
C VAL A 78 -0.28 2.72 5.59
N CYS A 79 0.23 2.68 6.82
CA CYS A 79 -0.46 2.09 7.96
C CYS A 79 -0.67 3.12 9.07
N ARG A 80 -1.76 2.94 9.83
CA ARG A 80 -2.12 3.79 10.97
C ARG A 80 -2.74 2.96 12.08
N MET A 81 -2.25 3.12 13.31
CA MET A 81 -2.75 2.38 14.48
C MET A 81 -4.21 2.68 14.82
N LYS A 82 -4.67 3.90 14.51
CA LYS A 82 -6.07 4.32 14.69
C LYS A 82 -6.50 5.28 13.58
N LYS A 83 -7.39 4.83 12.71
CA LYS A 83 -7.97 5.66 11.65
C LYS A 83 -8.91 6.71 12.20
N THR A 84 -9.02 7.83 11.49
CA THR A 84 -10.04 8.85 11.79
C THR A 84 -11.42 8.31 11.42
N LYS A 85 -12.48 8.96 11.88
CA LYS A 85 -13.87 8.52 11.63
C LYS A 85 -14.16 8.38 10.13
N GLU A 86 -13.60 9.26 9.31
CA GLU A 86 -13.84 9.32 7.86
C GLU A 86 -13.18 8.15 7.12
N ARG A 87 -12.04 7.67 7.63
CA ARG A 87 -11.18 6.63 7.02
C ARG A 87 -11.41 5.23 7.60
N LYS A 88 -12.04 5.13 8.78
CA LYS A 88 -12.30 3.86 9.47
C LYS A 88 -13.05 2.88 8.56
N GLY A 89 -12.57 1.64 8.51
CA GLY A 89 -13.12 0.57 7.68
C GLY A 89 -12.96 0.79 6.18
N LYS A 90 -12.04 1.67 5.76
CA LYS A 90 -11.75 1.98 4.35
C LYS A 90 -10.25 1.97 4.08
N ILE A 91 -9.89 1.69 2.83
CA ILE A 91 -8.53 1.76 2.31
C ILE A 91 -8.55 2.65 1.08
N LEU A 92 -7.61 3.58 0.98
CA LEU A 92 -7.38 4.34 -0.25
C LEU A 92 -6.36 3.63 -1.13
N PHE A 93 -6.72 3.40 -2.39
CA PHE A 93 -5.79 2.94 -3.41
C PHE A 93 -5.46 4.12 -4.33
N ILE A 94 -4.18 4.30 -4.64
CA ILE A 94 -3.70 5.30 -5.60
C ILE A 94 -2.82 4.58 -6.61
N ASP A 95 -3.25 4.52 -7.88
CA ASP A 95 -2.41 4.01 -8.97
C ASP A 95 -1.57 5.16 -9.54
N ALA A 96 -0.30 5.21 -9.15
CA ALA A 96 0.66 6.20 -9.62
C ALA A 96 1.75 5.57 -10.50
N LYS A 97 1.45 4.44 -11.16
CA LYS A 97 2.43 3.76 -12.01
C LYS A 97 2.89 4.60 -13.20
N GLU A 98 2.02 5.46 -13.71
CA GLU A 98 2.29 6.35 -14.84
C GLU A 98 2.78 7.74 -14.41
N GLU A 99 2.80 8.04 -13.11
CA GLU A 99 3.24 9.34 -12.57
C GLU A 99 4.75 9.43 -12.47
N LEU A 100 5.44 9.27 -13.60
CA LEU A 100 6.89 9.13 -13.65
C LEU A 100 7.47 9.84 -14.87
N ARG A 101 8.62 10.47 -14.68
CA ARG A 101 9.48 10.85 -15.81
C ARG A 101 10.38 9.67 -16.13
N ILE A 102 10.23 9.10 -17.32
CA ILE A 102 11.10 8.05 -17.81
C ILE A 102 12.29 8.70 -18.52
N GLU A 103 13.50 8.34 -18.09
CA GLU A 103 14.75 8.77 -18.69
C GLU A 103 15.61 7.53 -18.99
N ARG A 104 15.66 7.16 -20.28
CA ARG A 104 16.25 5.90 -20.75
C ARG A 104 15.58 4.70 -20.06
N THR A 105 16.31 3.99 -19.22
CA THR A 105 15.83 2.84 -18.47
C THR A 105 15.38 3.18 -17.05
N ASN A 106 15.66 4.40 -16.56
CA ASN A 106 15.35 4.81 -15.19
C ASN A 106 14.09 5.67 -15.15
N ALA A 107 13.39 5.65 -14.02
CA ALA A 107 12.22 6.48 -13.78
C ALA A 107 12.44 7.40 -12.57
N TRP A 108 11.81 8.58 -12.60
CA TRP A 108 11.93 9.59 -11.55
C TRP A 108 10.57 10.15 -11.16
N LEU A 109 10.38 10.35 -9.86
CA LEU A 109 9.28 11.16 -9.32
C LEU A 109 9.72 12.62 -9.32
N GLU A 110 9.05 13.43 -10.14
CA GLU A 110 9.24 14.88 -10.15
C GLU A 110 8.33 15.54 -9.10
N PRO A 111 8.61 16.78 -8.69
CA PRO A 111 7.81 17.46 -7.66
C PRO A 111 6.31 17.47 -7.95
N HIS A 112 5.91 17.56 -9.22
CA HIS A 112 4.50 17.56 -9.59
C HIS A 112 3.83 16.17 -9.47
N HIS A 113 4.55 15.07 -9.77
CA HIS A 113 4.09 13.71 -9.51
C HIS A 113 3.85 13.49 -8.02
N ILE A 114 4.85 13.85 -7.19
CA ILE A 114 4.76 13.73 -5.73
C ILE A 114 3.58 14.55 -5.20
N LYS A 115 3.42 15.78 -5.69
CA LYS A 115 2.31 16.64 -5.30
C LYS A 115 0.97 16.00 -5.65
N LYS A 116 0.78 15.50 -6.87
CA LYS A 116 -0.46 14.84 -7.30
C LYS A 116 -0.82 13.64 -6.41
N ILE A 117 0.16 12.77 -6.14
CA ILE A 117 -0.01 11.59 -5.26
C ILE A 117 -0.37 12.03 -3.84
N SER A 118 0.36 13.01 -3.28
CA SER A 118 0.11 13.51 -1.92
C SER A 118 -1.26 14.18 -1.80
N ASP A 119 -1.66 14.98 -2.79
CA ASP A 119 -2.96 15.64 -2.84
C ASP A 119 -4.09 14.61 -2.86
N ALA A 120 -3.94 13.53 -3.64
CA ALA A 120 -4.93 12.44 -3.66
C ALA A 120 -5.03 11.74 -2.30
N TYR A 121 -3.90 11.45 -1.65
CA TYR A 121 -3.89 10.84 -0.31
C TYR A 121 -4.60 11.70 0.74
N TRP A 122 -4.31 13.02 0.76
CA TRP A 122 -4.90 13.94 1.72
C TRP A 122 -6.38 14.25 1.43
N LYS A 123 -6.76 14.35 0.15
CA LYS A 123 -8.16 14.56 -0.24
C LYS A 123 -9.05 13.37 0.09
N PHE A 124 -8.51 12.14 0.03
CA PHE A 124 -9.23 10.90 0.35
C PHE A 124 -10.58 10.78 -0.40
N LYS A 125 -10.53 11.00 -1.71
CA LYS A 125 -11.69 10.93 -2.60
C LYS A 125 -11.38 10.04 -3.80
N ASN A 126 -12.44 9.55 -4.44
CA ASN A 126 -12.30 8.87 -5.72
C ASN A 126 -11.86 9.87 -6.79
N ILE A 127 -10.90 9.47 -7.61
CA ILE A 127 -10.41 10.18 -8.78
C ILE A 127 -10.36 9.13 -9.88
N ASP A 128 -11.10 9.36 -10.96
CA ASP A 128 -11.23 8.39 -12.06
C ASP A 128 -9.85 8.01 -12.61
N GLY A 129 -9.62 6.71 -12.78
CA GLY A 129 -8.35 6.13 -13.23
C GLY A 129 -7.13 6.36 -12.33
N PHE A 130 -7.27 6.95 -11.13
CA PHE A 130 -6.12 7.33 -10.31
C PHE A 130 -6.24 6.98 -8.83
N ALA A 131 -7.41 7.19 -8.22
CA ALA A 131 -7.60 6.95 -6.80
C ALA A 131 -8.98 6.39 -6.47
N LYS A 132 -9.04 5.42 -5.57
CA LYS A 132 -10.30 4.76 -5.18
C LYS A 132 -10.33 4.45 -3.69
N VAL A 133 -11.39 4.91 -3.01
CA VAL A 133 -11.65 4.61 -1.60
C VAL A 133 -12.57 3.40 -1.53
N ILE A 134 -12.10 2.34 -0.88
CA ILE A 134 -12.82 1.06 -0.84
C ILE A 134 -13.03 0.63 0.60
N GLY A 135 -14.27 0.23 0.91
CA GLY A 135 -14.60 -0.30 2.22
C GLY A 135 -13.98 -1.69 2.43
N VAL A 136 -13.41 -1.93 3.61
CA VAL A 136 -12.80 -3.22 3.97
C VAL A 136 -13.80 -4.38 3.82
N LYS A 137 -15.09 -4.14 4.09
CA LYS A 137 -16.18 -5.12 3.87
C LYS A 137 -16.30 -5.59 2.42
N PHE A 138 -16.03 -4.72 1.44
CA PHE A 138 -16.02 -5.07 0.02
C PHE A 138 -14.83 -5.99 -0.32
N TYR A 139 -13.71 -5.85 0.41
CA TYR A 139 -12.50 -6.65 0.21
C TYR A 139 -12.63 -8.13 0.54
N TYR A 140 -13.57 -8.48 1.42
CA TYR A 140 -13.89 -9.88 1.75
C TYR A 140 -14.29 -10.69 0.51
N LEU A 141 -14.88 -10.04 -0.50
CA LEU A 141 -15.35 -10.68 -1.72
C LEU A 141 -14.24 -10.92 -2.76
N GLN A 142 -13.08 -10.25 -2.63
CA GLN A 142 -11.97 -10.31 -3.59
C GLN A 142 -10.72 -11.05 -3.06
N LYS A 143 -10.88 -11.95 -2.07
CA LYS A 143 -9.80 -12.79 -1.49
C LYS A 143 -8.61 -12.01 -0.87
N TYR A 144 -8.82 -10.78 -0.40
CA TYR A 144 -7.77 -9.97 0.25
C TYR A 144 -6.50 -9.74 -0.59
N CYS A 145 -6.59 -9.81 -1.92
CA CYS A 145 -5.48 -9.47 -2.82
C CYS A 145 -5.46 -7.96 -3.06
N LEU A 146 -4.54 -7.22 -2.41
CA LEU A 146 -4.39 -5.75 -2.53
C LEU A 146 -4.00 -5.26 -3.94
N ALA A 147 -3.63 -6.18 -4.84
CA ALA A 147 -3.18 -5.83 -6.19
C ALA A 147 -4.30 -5.69 -7.23
N HIS A 148 -5.45 -6.36 -7.03
CA HIS A 148 -6.55 -6.37 -8.03
C HIS A 148 -7.20 -5.00 -8.26
N LEU A 149 -6.96 -4.02 -7.39
CA LEU A 149 -7.52 -2.69 -7.50
C LEU A 149 -6.70 -1.72 -8.35
N PHE A 150 -5.50 -2.12 -8.78
CA PHE A 150 -4.70 -1.39 -9.77
C PHE A 150 -5.09 -1.73 -11.22
N VAL A 151 -6.29 -2.30 -11.43
CA VAL A 151 -6.82 -2.74 -12.74
C VAL A 151 -8.25 -2.24 -12.96
N LEU A 152 -8.77 -1.37 -12.07
CA LEU A 152 -10.09 -0.74 -12.16
C LEU A 152 -9.95 0.74 -12.51
#